data_AF-A0A939YAX2-F1
#
_entry.id   AF-A0A939YAX2-F1
#
_cell.length_a   1.000
_cell.length_b   1.000
_cell.length_c   1.000
_cell.angle_alpha   90.00
_cell.angle_beta   90.00
_cell.angle_gamma   90.00
#
_symmetry.space_group_name_H-M   'P 1'
#
loop_
_entity.id
_entity.type
_entity.pdbx_description
1 polymer ?
#
loop_
_entity_poly.entity_id
_entity_poly.type
_entity_poly.pdbx_seq_one_letter_code
_entity_poly.pdbx_strand_id
1 'polypeptide(L)'
;RGERVLVTTLTKHMAEDLCDYLENYGIKCRYMHYDIETIERMEILRDLRKGEFDVLIGINLLREGLDLPEVSLVAIIDADKEGFLRSESSLIQTIGRTARNVNGKVIMYADTVTGSMERAIRETERRRRIQDSYNKAHGIIPKTIVKDIRMPLAVSAAEEIKEVDTGKLTAAERKKLIDKLTKDMKQAAKELDFESAAVLRDRIKRLM
;
A
#
# COMPACT_ATOMS: atom_id res chain seq x y z
N ARG A 1 6.00 16.17 -11.32
CA ARG A 1 6.65 14.84 -11.24
C ARG A 1 5.55 13.88 -10.84
N GLY A 2 5.24 12.84 -11.62
CA GLY A 2 4.11 11.92 -11.34
C GLY A 2 4.39 10.96 -10.19
N GLU A 3 4.99 11.46 -9.11
CA GLU A 3 5.35 10.70 -7.91
C GLU A 3 4.26 10.83 -6.85
N ARG A 4 4.23 9.90 -5.91
CA ARG A 4 3.22 9.81 -4.87
C ARG A 4 3.78 10.11 -3.49
N VAL A 5 2.89 10.53 -2.60
CA VAL A 5 3.22 10.86 -1.21
C VAL A 5 2.40 9.99 -0.28
N LEU A 6 3.06 9.45 0.74
CA LEU A 6 2.40 8.83 1.89
C LEU A 6 2.51 9.75 3.09
N VAL A 7 1.42 9.93 3.83
CA VAL A 7 1.42 10.68 5.08
C VAL A 7 0.90 9.78 6.19
N THR A 8 1.66 9.69 7.30
CA THR A 8 1.22 8.99 8.50
C THR A 8 0.89 9.96 9.62
N THR A 9 -0.34 9.91 10.13
CA THR A 9 -0.79 10.66 11.32
C THR A 9 -0.90 9.73 12.54
N LEU A 10 -1.39 10.24 13.68
CA LEU A 10 -1.63 9.44 14.89
C LEU A 10 -3.10 9.16 15.15
N THR A 11 -3.99 10.04 14.71
CA THR A 11 -5.43 9.94 14.97
C THR A 11 -6.22 10.00 13.69
N LYS A 12 -7.43 9.43 13.73
CA LYS A 12 -8.40 9.49 12.63
C LYS A 12 -8.76 10.94 12.31
N HIS A 13 -9.05 11.73 13.34
CA HIS A 13 -9.44 13.13 13.18
C HIS A 13 -8.37 13.95 12.46
N MET A 14 -7.10 13.82 12.86
CA MET A 14 -6.00 14.50 12.15
C MET A 14 -5.84 14.05 10.70
N ALA A 15 -6.12 12.79 10.40
CA ALA A 15 -6.05 12.28 9.04
C ALA A 15 -7.15 12.88 8.16
N GLU A 16 -8.36 12.97 8.69
CA GLU A 16 -9.53 13.58 8.04
C GLU A 16 -9.28 15.08 7.84
N ASP A 17 -8.91 15.81 8.90
CA ASP A 17 -8.63 17.26 8.83
C ASP A 17 -7.51 17.59 7.83
N LEU A 18 -6.46 16.77 7.79
CA LEU A 18 -5.37 16.96 6.83
C LEU A 18 -5.83 16.67 5.40
N CYS A 19 -6.69 15.66 5.21
CA CYS A 19 -7.27 15.35 3.90
C CYS A 19 -8.10 16.55 3.41
N ASP A 20 -9.02 17.02 4.24
CA ASP A 20 -9.88 18.18 3.95
C ASP A 20 -9.04 19.43 3.67
N TYR A 21 -8.00 19.67 4.47
CA TYR A 21 -7.08 20.78 4.25
C TYR A 21 -6.41 20.66 2.87
N LEU A 22 -5.80 19.53 2.53
CA LEU A 22 -5.11 19.35 1.25
C LEU A 22 -6.09 19.45 0.05
N GLU A 23 -7.29 18.91 0.17
CA GLU A 23 -8.33 19.02 -0.86
C GLU A 23 -8.75 20.47 -1.12
N ASN A 24 -8.87 21.28 -0.07
CA ASN A 24 -9.16 22.72 -0.18
C ASN A 24 -8.06 23.50 -0.92
N TYR A 25 -6.81 23.00 -0.90
CA TYR A 25 -5.70 23.55 -1.69
C TYR A 25 -5.59 22.91 -3.10
N GLY A 26 -6.57 22.10 -3.51
CA GLY A 26 -6.61 21.44 -4.81
C GLY A 26 -5.68 20.24 -4.95
N ILE A 27 -5.17 19.70 -3.84
CA ILE A 27 -4.33 18.51 -3.84
C ILE A 27 -5.25 17.29 -3.79
N LYS A 28 -5.08 16.38 -4.75
CA LYS A 28 -5.83 15.12 -4.76
C LYS A 28 -5.27 14.17 -3.72
N CYS A 29 -6.01 13.97 -2.64
CA CYS A 29 -5.65 13.02 -1.60
C CYS A 29 -6.79 12.07 -1.25
N ARG A 30 -6.47 10.99 -0.55
CA ARG A 30 -7.46 10.12 0.10
C ARG A 30 -6.97 9.70 1.47
N TYR A 31 -7.90 9.62 2.41
CA TYR A 31 -7.68 8.99 3.70
C TYR A 31 -7.95 7.47 3.63
N MET A 32 -7.01 6.67 4.14
CA MET A 32 -7.15 5.24 4.30
C MET A 32 -7.37 4.88 5.77
N HIS A 33 -8.61 4.49 6.07
CA HIS A 33 -9.03 4.02 7.39
C HIS A 33 -8.50 2.61 7.69
N TYR A 34 -8.33 2.27 8.97
CA TYR A 34 -7.75 1.02 9.43
C TYR A 34 -8.68 -0.22 9.37
N ASP A 35 -10.00 -0.05 9.36
CA ASP A 35 -11.00 -1.14 9.24
C ASP A 35 -11.60 -1.28 7.83
N ILE A 36 -11.00 -0.64 6.81
CA ILE A 36 -11.44 -0.90 5.43
C ILE A 36 -11.23 -2.38 5.08
N GLU A 37 -12.16 -2.92 4.30
CA GLU A 37 -12.05 -4.27 3.79
C GLU A 37 -10.81 -4.42 2.91
N THR A 38 -10.24 -5.63 2.85
CA THR A 38 -9.03 -5.90 2.05
C THR A 38 -9.21 -5.50 0.58
N ILE A 39 -10.41 -5.68 0.02
CA ILE A 39 -10.73 -5.33 -1.37
C ILE A 39 -10.65 -3.81 -1.58
N GLU A 40 -11.30 -3.03 -0.72
CA GLU A 40 -11.30 -1.56 -0.79
C GLU A 40 -9.88 -1.01 -0.61
N ARG A 41 -9.09 -1.60 0.29
CA ARG A 41 -7.66 -1.24 0.43
C ARG A 41 -6.89 -1.43 -0.88
N MET A 42 -7.11 -2.54 -1.58
CA MET A 42 -6.43 -2.78 -2.86
C MET A 42 -6.84 -1.78 -3.93
N GLU A 43 -8.12 -1.41 -3.99
CA GLU A 43 -8.65 -0.39 -4.91
C GLU A 43 -7.99 0.98 -4.65
N ILE A 44 -7.94 1.43 -3.40
CA ILE A 44 -7.30 2.70 -3.03
C ILE A 44 -5.82 2.72 -3.41
N LEU A 45 -5.07 1.63 -3.15
CA LEU A 45 -3.66 1.56 -3.51
C LEU A 45 -3.44 1.55 -5.01
N ARG A 46 -4.31 0.89 -5.79
CA ARG A 46 -4.27 0.90 -7.25
C ARG A 46 -4.52 2.30 -7.79
N ASP A 47 -5.51 3.00 -7.28
CA ASP A 47 -5.85 4.37 -7.66
C ASP A 47 -4.69 5.33 -7.40
N LEU A 48 -3.99 5.16 -6.27
CA LEU A 48 -2.74 5.88 -5.99
C LEU A 48 -1.67 5.60 -7.05
N ARG A 49 -1.45 4.33 -7.42
CA ARG A 49 -0.45 3.96 -8.45
C ARG A 49 -0.81 4.53 -9.82
N LYS A 50 -2.10 4.48 -10.20
CA LYS A 50 -2.61 5.06 -11.45
C LYS A 50 -2.52 6.58 -11.47
N GLY A 51 -2.48 7.23 -10.31
CA GLY A 51 -2.49 8.69 -10.21
C GLY A 51 -3.87 9.31 -10.26
N GLU A 52 -4.90 8.55 -9.88
CA GLU A 52 -6.23 9.12 -9.63
C GLU A 52 -6.15 10.16 -8.49
N PHE A 53 -5.25 9.93 -7.55
CA PHE A 53 -4.84 10.88 -6.52
C PHE A 53 -3.33 10.75 -6.23
N ASP A 54 -2.76 11.77 -5.58
CA ASP A 54 -1.31 11.91 -5.41
C ASP A 54 -0.85 11.63 -3.97
N VAL A 55 -1.73 11.80 -2.98
CA VAL A 55 -1.39 11.70 -1.56
C VAL A 55 -2.30 10.70 -0.83
N LEU A 56 -1.71 9.71 -0.18
CA LEU A 56 -2.43 8.78 0.70
C LEU A 56 -2.13 9.11 2.16
N ILE A 57 -3.16 9.46 2.93
CA ILE A 57 -3.04 9.75 4.35
C ILE A 57 -3.57 8.55 5.13
N GLY A 58 -2.89 8.14 6.21
CA GLY A 58 -3.43 7.13 7.11
C GLY A 58 -2.72 7.11 8.45
N ILE A 59 -3.24 6.31 9.39
CA ILE A 59 -2.63 6.16 10.72
C ILE A 59 -1.56 5.08 10.69
N ASN A 60 -1.96 3.90 10.21
CA ASN A 60 -1.10 2.75 10.07
C ASN A 60 -1.11 2.25 8.63
N LEU A 61 -0.22 2.81 7.81
CA LEU A 61 0.01 2.32 6.45
C LEU A 61 0.79 1.00 6.44
N LEU A 62 1.24 0.51 7.61
CA LEU A 62 2.02 -0.70 7.82
C LEU A 62 1.09 -1.93 7.86
N ARG A 63 0.70 -2.41 6.69
CA ARG A 63 0.42 -3.84 6.52
C ARG A 63 1.37 -4.38 5.44
N GLU A 64 1.63 -5.68 5.52
CA GLU A 64 2.35 -6.43 4.50
C GLU A 64 1.73 -6.17 3.11
N GLY A 65 2.53 -6.19 2.05
CA GLY A 65 2.04 -6.02 0.68
C GLY A 65 1.99 -4.60 0.11
N LEU A 66 2.33 -3.54 0.86
CA LEU A 66 2.46 -2.19 0.28
C LEU A 66 3.79 -2.02 -0.47
N ASP A 67 3.77 -2.31 -1.76
CA ASP A 67 4.87 -2.11 -2.69
C ASP A 67 4.50 -1.03 -3.72
N LEU A 68 4.99 0.20 -3.50
CA LEU A 68 4.64 1.37 -4.30
C LEU A 68 5.92 2.08 -4.79
N PRO A 69 6.52 1.64 -5.91
CA PRO A 69 7.69 2.30 -6.47
C PRO A 69 7.46 3.77 -6.87
N GLU A 70 6.19 4.15 -7.06
CA GLU A 70 5.78 5.51 -7.40
C GLU A 70 5.90 6.47 -6.21
N VAL A 71 5.98 5.97 -4.97
CA VAL A 71 6.11 6.79 -3.77
C VAL A 71 7.54 7.30 -3.62
N SER A 72 7.72 8.62 -3.72
CA SER A 72 9.02 9.27 -3.49
C SER A 72 9.11 10.00 -2.15
N LEU A 73 7.98 10.25 -1.48
CA LEU A 73 7.96 10.95 -0.20
C LEU A 73 7.09 10.23 0.82
N VAL A 74 7.62 10.07 2.03
CA VAL A 74 6.86 9.72 3.23
C VAL A 74 6.97 10.87 4.23
N ALA A 75 5.84 11.40 4.67
CA ALA A 75 5.76 12.38 5.74
C ALA A 75 5.19 11.73 7.00
N ILE A 76 5.91 11.84 8.12
CA ILE A 76 5.50 11.32 9.42
C ILE A 76 5.15 12.52 10.30
N ILE A 77 3.85 12.72 10.54
CA ILE A 77 3.35 13.75 11.45
C ILE A 77 3.48 13.24 12.88
N ASP A 78 3.87 14.13 13.80
CA ASP A 78 4.08 13.82 15.22
C ASP A 78 5.02 12.63 15.43
N ALA A 79 6.21 12.71 14.82
CA ALA A 79 7.20 11.66 14.86
C ALA A 79 7.82 11.46 16.27
N ASP A 80 7.73 12.47 17.14
CA ASP A 80 8.25 12.45 18.51
C ASP A 80 7.26 11.96 19.57
N LYS A 81 6.01 11.68 19.19
CA LYS A 81 5.03 11.09 20.11
C LYS A 81 5.25 9.59 20.18
N GLU A 82 6.08 9.17 21.15
CA GLU A 82 6.38 7.76 21.34
C GLU A 82 5.12 6.91 21.61
N GLY A 83 5.19 5.65 21.20
CA GLY A 83 4.08 4.71 21.25
C GLY A 83 4.22 3.65 20.17
N PHE A 84 3.20 2.83 19.97
CA PHE A 84 3.24 1.73 19.01
C PHE A 84 3.57 2.19 17.58
N LEU A 85 2.96 3.29 17.12
CA LEU A 85 3.11 3.80 15.75
C LEU A 85 4.42 4.58 15.52
N ARG A 86 5.16 4.92 16.57
CA ARG A 86 6.41 5.70 16.53
C ARG A 86 7.56 5.01 17.27
N SER A 87 7.43 3.71 17.48
CA SER A 87 8.53 2.87 17.94
C SER A 87 9.61 2.80 16.86
N GLU A 88 10.83 2.44 17.26
CA GLU A 88 11.94 2.23 16.34
C GLU A 88 11.56 1.31 15.16
N SER A 89 10.91 0.19 15.43
CA SER A 89 10.50 -0.77 14.39
C SER A 89 9.45 -0.18 13.44
N SER A 90 8.44 0.52 13.97
CA SER A 90 7.40 1.17 13.16
C SER A 90 7.97 2.29 12.29
N LEU A 91 8.91 3.09 12.81
CA LEU A 91 9.59 4.13 12.04
C LEU A 91 10.42 3.52 10.92
N ILE A 92 11.21 2.48 11.19
CA ILE A 92 12.01 1.78 10.15
C ILE A 92 11.10 1.23 9.05
N GLN A 93 9.97 0.62 9.40
CA GLN A 93 9.03 0.09 8.41
C GLN A 93 8.36 1.18 7.58
N THR A 94 8.05 2.32 8.18
CA THR A 94 7.48 3.50 7.50
C THR A 94 8.50 4.12 6.54
N ILE A 95 9.75 4.28 6.98
CA ILE A 95 10.87 4.76 6.14
C ILE A 95 11.08 3.84 4.94
N GLY A 96 11.02 2.52 5.14
CA GLY A 96 11.21 1.53 4.08
C GLY A 96 10.24 1.64 2.91
N ARG A 97 9.13 2.39 3.03
CA ARG A 97 8.15 2.58 1.96
C ARG A 97 8.68 3.42 0.79
N THR A 98 9.65 4.29 1.03
CA THR A 98 10.28 5.09 -0.05
C THR A 98 11.50 4.40 -0.67
N ALA A 99 11.98 3.29 -0.09
CA ALA A 99 13.24 2.66 -0.48
C ALA A 99 13.28 2.07 -1.90
N ARG A 100 12.13 2.03 -2.60
CA ARG A 100 12.00 1.51 -3.96
C ARG A 100 12.09 2.58 -5.03
N ASN A 101 12.10 3.85 -4.62
CA ASN A 101 12.21 5.00 -5.51
C ASN A 101 13.57 5.68 -5.31
N VAL A 102 14.25 6.01 -6.41
CA VAL A 102 15.58 6.66 -6.35
C VAL A 102 15.54 8.05 -5.69
N ASN A 103 14.39 8.72 -5.77
CA ASN A 103 14.14 10.01 -5.13
C ASN A 103 13.51 9.86 -3.73
N GLY A 104 13.50 8.64 -3.19
CA GLY A 104 12.91 8.31 -1.90
C GLY A 104 13.42 9.21 -0.77
N LYS A 105 12.51 9.95 -0.15
CA LYS A 105 12.76 10.86 0.96
C LYS A 105 11.75 10.64 2.07
N VAL A 106 12.20 10.79 3.31
CA VAL A 106 11.34 10.78 4.50
C VAL A 106 11.47 12.11 5.21
N ILE A 107 10.34 12.69 5.62
CA ILE A 107 10.28 13.88 6.46
C ILE A 107 9.58 13.49 7.76
N MET A 108 10.23 13.72 8.90
CA MET A 108 9.68 13.51 10.22
C MET A 108 9.40 14.87 10.84
N TYR A 109 8.13 15.18 11.10
CA TYR A 109 7.72 16.39 11.81
C TYR A 109 7.71 16.09 13.30
N ALA A 110 8.53 16.80 14.06
CA ALA A 110 8.74 16.59 15.48
C ALA A 110 9.34 17.85 16.10
N ASP A 111 9.04 18.08 17.38
CA ASP A 111 9.67 19.15 18.16
C ASP A 111 11.02 18.68 18.72
N THR A 112 11.14 17.37 18.99
CA THR A 112 12.35 16.76 19.57
C THR A 112 12.74 15.47 18.88
N VAL A 113 14.02 15.10 18.93
CA VAL A 113 14.50 13.80 18.43
C VAL A 113 14.43 12.78 19.58
N THR A 114 13.48 11.84 19.50
CA THR A 114 13.35 10.77 20.51
C THR A 114 14.41 9.68 20.34
N GLY A 115 14.57 8.83 21.36
CA GLY A 115 15.46 7.67 21.25
C GLY A 115 15.04 6.70 20.13
N SER A 116 13.73 6.54 19.91
CA SER A 116 13.19 5.72 18.82
C SER A 116 13.52 6.30 17.44
N MET A 117 13.41 7.63 17.27
CA MET A 117 13.80 8.32 16.05
C MET A 117 15.29 8.20 15.78
N GLU A 118 16.13 8.48 16.78
CA GLU A 118 17.59 8.40 16.67
C GLU A 118 18.04 7.01 16.18
N ARG A 119 17.53 5.94 16.80
CA ARG A 119 17.86 4.57 16.40
C ARG A 119 17.40 4.25 14.98
N ALA A 120 16.18 4.65 14.60
CA ALA A 120 15.65 4.44 13.26
C ALA A 120 16.44 5.20 12.17
N ILE A 121 16.78 6.47 12.43
CA ILE A 121 17.59 7.30 11.53
C ILE A 121 18.98 6.69 11.37
N ARG A 122 19.64 6.35 12.48
CA ARG A 122 20.98 5.75 12.47
C ARG A 122 21.03 4.43 11.70
N GLU A 123 20.04 3.56 11.88
CA GLU A 123 19.96 2.29 11.14
C GLU A 123 19.71 2.53 9.65
N THR A 124 18.87 3.50 9.30
CA THR A 124 18.63 3.89 7.90
C THR A 124 19.91 4.39 7.22
N GLU A 125 20.63 5.30 7.87
CA GLU A 125 21.92 5.83 7.38
C GLU A 125 23.01 4.76 7.31
N ARG A 126 23.03 3.81 8.26
CA ARG A 126 23.96 2.67 8.21
C ARG A 126 23.70 1.80 6.98
N ARG A 127 22.43 1.44 6.71
CA ARG A 127 22.05 0.63 5.54
C ARG A 127 22.36 1.36 4.24
N ARG A 128 22.03 2.64 4.15
CA ARG A 128 22.30 3.47 2.97
C ARG A 128 23.79 3.53 2.65
N ARG A 129 24.66 3.78 3.64
CA ARG A 129 26.11 3.80 3.43
C ARG A 129 26.68 2.49 2.90
N ILE A 130 26.18 1.35 3.40
CA ILE A 130 26.58 0.02 2.91
C ILE A 130 26.14 -0.15 1.44
N GLN A 131 24.90 0.20 1.12
CA GLN A 131 24.35 0.11 -0.23
C GLN A 131 25.11 1.01 -1.22
N ASP A 132 25.38 2.26 -0.84
CA ASP A 132 26.12 3.21 -1.69
C ASP A 132 27.55 2.75 -1.93
N SER A 133 28.21 2.20 -0.91
CA SER A 133 29.57 1.65 -1.04
C SER A 133 29.59 0.44 -1.96
N TYR A 134 28.62 -0.47 -1.82
CA TYR A 134 28.47 -1.63 -2.68
C TYR A 134 28.19 -1.21 -4.13
N ASN A 135 27.28 -0.26 -4.34
CA ASN A 135 26.93 0.25 -5.66
C ASN A 135 28.13 0.88 -6.37
N LYS A 136 28.91 1.70 -5.66
CA LYS A 136 30.14 2.31 -6.20
C LYS A 136 31.18 1.26 -6.57
N ALA A 137 31.40 0.27 -5.71
CA ALA A 137 32.36 -0.80 -5.97
C ALA A 137 32.00 -1.67 -7.18
N HIS A 138 30.71 -1.82 -7.48
CA HIS A 138 30.21 -2.65 -8.58
C HIS A 138 29.72 -1.86 -9.81
N GLY A 139 29.87 -0.53 -9.81
CA GLY A 139 29.37 0.32 -10.89
C GLY A 139 27.84 0.29 -11.08
N ILE A 140 27.09 0.01 -10.03
CA ILE A 140 25.62 -0.08 -10.07
C ILE A 140 25.03 1.34 -9.94
N ILE A 141 24.24 1.75 -10.93
CA ILE A 141 23.46 2.98 -10.88
C ILE A 141 22.06 2.65 -10.35
N PRO A 142 21.63 3.19 -9.19
CA PRO A 142 20.28 2.97 -8.67
C PRO A 142 19.22 3.39 -9.69
N LYS A 143 18.24 2.52 -9.90
CA LYS A 143 17.07 2.80 -10.76
C LYS A 143 15.80 2.42 -10.02
N THR A 144 14.75 3.22 -10.18
CA THR A 144 13.44 2.92 -9.62
C THR A 144 12.92 1.65 -10.28
N ILE A 145 12.42 0.72 -9.48
CA ILE A 145 11.82 -0.51 -9.99
C ILE A 145 10.49 -0.14 -10.66
N VAL A 146 10.32 -0.45 -11.94
CA VAL A 146 9.03 -0.31 -12.62
C VAL A 146 8.29 -1.64 -12.50
N LYS A 147 7.16 -1.64 -11.78
CA LYS A 147 6.26 -2.80 -11.69
C LYS A 147 4.97 -2.52 -12.44
N ASP A 148 4.48 -3.49 -13.20
CA ASP A 148 3.15 -3.39 -13.80
C ASP A 148 2.07 -3.16 -12.73
N ILE A 149 1.09 -2.32 -13.06
CA ILE A 149 -0.14 -2.17 -12.27
C ILE A 149 -1.07 -3.31 -12.69
N ARG A 150 -0.74 -4.55 -12.30
CA ARG A 150 -1.63 -5.69 -12.54
C ARG A 150 -2.73 -5.70 -11.48
N MET A 151 -3.97 -5.86 -11.92
CA MET A 151 -5.05 -6.25 -11.01
C MET A 151 -4.79 -7.69 -10.57
N PRO A 152 -4.96 -8.02 -9.28
CA PRO A 152 -5.32 -9.37 -8.92
C PRO A 152 -6.57 -9.73 -9.73
N LEU A 153 -6.59 -10.89 -10.41
CA LEU A 153 -7.75 -11.38 -11.18
C LEU A 153 -9.08 -11.31 -10.37
N ALA A 154 -8.96 -11.30 -9.04
CA ALA A 154 -10.04 -11.13 -8.09
C ALA A 154 -10.79 -9.78 -8.16
N VAL A 155 -10.12 -8.67 -8.50
CA VAL A 155 -10.78 -7.33 -8.55
C VAL A 155 -11.58 -7.17 -9.83
N SER A 156 -11.11 -7.70 -10.97
CA SER A 156 -11.83 -7.66 -12.25
C SER A 156 -13.09 -8.51 -12.19
N ALA A 157 -13.02 -9.65 -11.48
CA ALA A 157 -14.19 -10.46 -11.20
C ALA A 157 -15.14 -9.80 -10.17
N ALA A 158 -14.66 -8.97 -9.25
CA ALA A 158 -15.51 -8.26 -8.29
C ALA A 158 -16.28 -7.09 -8.93
N GLU A 159 -15.66 -6.35 -9.86
CA GLU A 159 -16.33 -5.32 -10.66
C GLU A 159 -17.40 -5.94 -11.58
N GLU A 160 -17.13 -7.09 -12.24
CA GLU A 160 -18.13 -7.80 -13.05
C GLU A 160 -19.31 -8.39 -12.23
N ILE A 161 -19.15 -8.61 -10.91
CA ILE A 161 -20.11 -9.36 -10.08
C ILE A 161 -20.82 -8.48 -9.04
N LYS A 162 -20.37 -7.24 -8.75
CA LYS A 162 -21.19 -6.27 -7.98
C LYS A 162 -22.54 -6.01 -8.67
N GLU A 163 -22.65 -6.24 -9.99
CA GLU A 163 -23.92 -6.19 -10.73
C GLU A 163 -24.77 -7.48 -10.62
N VAL A 164 -24.19 -8.60 -10.17
CA VAL A 164 -24.91 -9.88 -10.12
C VAL A 164 -25.40 -10.14 -8.69
N ASP A 165 -26.64 -9.70 -8.43
CA ASP A 165 -27.42 -10.00 -7.23
C ASP A 165 -27.42 -11.51 -6.95
N THR A 166 -26.59 -11.95 -6.00
CA THR A 166 -26.39 -13.37 -5.67
C THR A 166 -27.65 -14.06 -5.15
N GLY A 167 -28.72 -13.31 -4.85
CA GLY A 167 -30.03 -13.85 -4.48
C GLY A 167 -30.86 -14.39 -5.65
N LYS A 168 -30.45 -14.15 -6.91
CA LYS A 168 -31.24 -14.51 -8.12
C LYS A 168 -30.63 -15.58 -9.01
N LEU A 169 -29.46 -16.12 -8.67
CA LEU A 169 -28.78 -17.11 -9.50
C LEU A 169 -29.46 -18.48 -9.38
N THR A 170 -29.85 -19.06 -10.51
CA THR A 170 -30.31 -20.45 -10.56
C THR A 170 -29.18 -21.43 -10.24
N ALA A 171 -29.52 -22.64 -9.79
CA ALA A 171 -28.54 -23.68 -9.47
C ALA A 171 -27.56 -23.98 -10.64
N ALA A 172 -28.04 -23.84 -11.89
CA ALA A 172 -27.22 -24.01 -13.09
C ALA A 172 -26.22 -22.86 -13.31
N GLU A 173 -26.62 -21.61 -13.02
CA GLU A 173 -25.75 -20.44 -13.15
C GLU A 173 -24.70 -20.39 -12.04
N ARG A 174 -25.08 -20.76 -10.81
CA ARG A 174 -24.15 -20.88 -9.67
C ARG A 174 -23.05 -21.90 -9.98
N LYS A 175 -23.41 -23.05 -10.57
CA LYS A 175 -22.45 -24.08 -10.98
C LYS A 175 -21.48 -23.57 -12.06
N LYS A 176 -21.99 -22.91 -13.12
CA LYS A 176 -21.13 -22.31 -14.16
C LYS A 176 -20.17 -21.26 -13.60
N LEU A 177 -20.63 -20.45 -12.64
CA LEU A 177 -19.80 -19.44 -11.99
C LEU A 177 -18.70 -20.08 -11.14
N ILE A 178 -19.01 -21.12 -10.37
CA ILE A 178 -18.02 -21.89 -9.60
C ILE A 178 -16.97 -22.50 -10.53
N ASP A 179 -17.38 -23.05 -11.67
CA ASP A 179 -16.45 -23.65 -12.64
C ASP A 179 -15.49 -22.61 -13.24
N LYS A 180 -16.01 -21.40 -13.57
CA LYS A 180 -15.19 -20.27 -14.03
C LYS A 180 -14.19 -19.84 -12.95
N LEU A 181 -14.66 -19.57 -11.73
CA LEU A 181 -13.81 -19.15 -10.61
C LEU A 181 -12.75 -20.20 -10.23
N THR A 182 -13.08 -21.49 -10.35
CA THR A 182 -12.14 -22.59 -10.09
C THR A 182 -11.02 -22.62 -11.13
N LYS A 183 -11.34 -22.32 -12.40
CA LYS A 183 -10.35 -22.23 -13.48
C LYS A 183 -9.41 -21.05 -13.26
N ASP A 184 -9.96 -19.88 -12.90
CA ASP A 184 -9.18 -18.67 -12.63
C ASP A 184 -8.29 -18.83 -11.38
N MET A 185 -8.78 -19.51 -10.34
CA MET A 185 -8.01 -19.84 -9.14
C MET A 185 -6.80 -20.72 -9.47
N LYS A 186 -6.99 -21.75 -10.31
CA LYS A 186 -5.90 -22.64 -10.74
C LYS A 186 -4.88 -21.92 -11.61
N GLN A 187 -5.33 -20.98 -12.44
CA GLN A 187 -4.44 -20.16 -13.25
C GLN A 187 -3.59 -19.22 -12.36
N ALA A 188 -4.21 -18.54 -11.40
CA ALA A 188 -3.51 -17.70 -10.43
C ALA A 188 -2.45 -18.49 -9.63
N ALA A 189 -2.80 -19.71 -9.18
CA ALA A 189 -1.85 -20.59 -8.50
C ALA A 189 -0.67 -21.01 -9.40
N LYS A 190 -0.92 -21.22 -10.70
CA LYS A 190 0.12 -21.57 -11.69
C LYS A 190 1.07 -20.41 -11.97
N GLU A 191 0.57 -19.18 -11.87
CA GLU A 191 1.33 -17.94 -12.01
C GLU A 191 2.01 -17.50 -10.70
N LEU A 192 1.94 -18.33 -9.65
CA LEU A 192 2.46 -18.05 -8.31
C LEU A 192 1.79 -16.84 -7.62
N ASP A 193 0.61 -16.44 -8.08
CA ASP A 193 -0.24 -15.43 -7.44
C ASP A 193 -1.14 -16.11 -6.40
N PHE A 194 -0.53 -16.49 -5.27
CA PHE A 194 -1.19 -17.22 -4.19
C PHE A 194 -2.25 -16.39 -3.47
N GLU A 195 -2.13 -15.06 -3.51
CA GLU A 195 -3.08 -14.15 -2.87
C GLU A 195 -4.40 -14.11 -3.65
N SER A 196 -4.33 -13.96 -4.98
CA SER A 196 -5.50 -14.13 -5.86
C SER A 196 -6.14 -15.51 -5.73
N ALA A 197 -5.32 -16.58 -5.66
CA ALA A 197 -5.84 -17.93 -5.50
C ALA A 197 -6.59 -18.13 -4.17
N ALA A 198 -6.11 -17.55 -3.07
CA ALA A 198 -6.77 -17.60 -1.76
C ALA A 198 -8.12 -16.88 -1.77
N VAL A 199 -8.21 -15.69 -2.38
CA VAL A 199 -9.46 -14.92 -2.49
C VAL A 199 -10.48 -15.68 -3.34
N LEU A 200 -10.08 -16.22 -4.48
CA LEU A 200 -10.95 -17.00 -5.36
C LEU A 200 -11.47 -18.27 -4.65
N ARG A 201 -10.62 -18.96 -3.88
CA ARG A 201 -11.02 -20.10 -3.05
C ARG A 201 -12.08 -19.73 -2.02
N ASP A 202 -11.87 -18.65 -1.29
CA ASP A 202 -12.79 -18.22 -0.24
C ASP A 202 -14.13 -17.73 -0.83
N ARG A 203 -14.11 -17.23 -2.07
CA ARG A 203 -15.32 -16.89 -2.84
C ARG A 203 -16.08 -18.12 -3.33
N ILE A 204 -15.38 -19.15 -3.83
CA ILE A 204 -16.01 -20.43 -4.19
C ILE A 204 -16.73 -21.03 -2.97
N LYS A 205 -16.12 -20.97 -1.78
CA LYS A 205 -16.77 -21.42 -0.53
C LYS A 205 -18.07 -20.69 -0.19
N ARG A 206 -18.18 -19.39 -0.50
CA ARG A 206 -19.42 -18.61 -0.29
C ARG A 206 -20.50 -18.93 -1.34
N LEU A 207 -20.09 -19.45 -2.50
CA LEU A 207 -20.97 -19.83 -3.61
C LEU A 207 -21.32 -21.32 -3.62
N MET A 208 -20.75 -22.13 -2.73
CA MET A 208 -21.27 -23.46 -2.40
C MET A 208 -22.46 -23.32 -1.44
#